data_AF-A0A1G0ZPG4-F1
#
_entry.id   AF-A0A1G0ZPG4-F1
#
_cell.length_a   1.000
_cell.length_b   1.000
_cell.length_c   1.000
_cell.angle_alpha   90.00
_cell.angle_beta   90.00
_cell.angle_gamma   90.00
#
_symmetry.space_group_name_H-M   'P 1'
#
loop_
_entity.id
_entity.type
_entity.pdbx_description
1 polymer ?
#
loop_
_entity_poly.entity_id
_entity_poly.type
_entity_poly.pdbx_seq_one_letter_code
_entity_poly.pdbx_strand_id
1 'polypeptide(L)'
;MTSSSWSNRLIPTLIALGLLVAVSIRATGTGEVLLTFHAEPAPALSGYRIGLQEFVSPTQAVALLRFNDARFAVSGPEQVSLFSPDNTPIEYWLDPADATTEFGSMVSIRLAFHVPATIPTNPVPPYRLVWGPDTRATFTLRPGWIVDPGRPDHYRIVRWHDPAGDSDGQLASIEVIADSHAGLYSLWYLVPMSILFILLTIRKMHHGDDAVNPPA
;
A
#
# COMPACT_ATOMS: atom_id res chain seq x y z
N MET A 1 -23.40 37.19 42.92
CA MET A 1 -23.52 35.72 43.00
C MET A 1 -24.21 35.23 41.74
N THR A 2 -23.45 34.94 40.68
CA THR A 2 -23.94 34.34 39.45
C THR A 2 -23.04 33.15 39.15
N SER A 3 -23.55 31.96 39.44
CA SER A 3 -22.82 30.70 39.37
C SER A 3 -22.64 30.24 37.93
N SER A 4 -21.41 29.83 37.65
CA SER A 4 -20.87 29.26 36.41
C SER A 4 -21.68 28.07 35.86
N SER A 5 -22.23 28.20 34.65
CA SER A 5 -22.96 27.14 33.92
C SER A 5 -22.13 26.43 32.83
N TRP A 6 -20.81 26.60 32.83
CA TRP A 6 -19.96 26.25 31.68
C TRP A 6 -19.43 24.81 31.68
N SER A 7 -19.53 24.04 32.79
CA SER A 7 -18.89 22.71 32.88
C SER A 7 -19.65 21.58 32.18
N ASN A 8 -20.93 21.74 31.85
CA ASN A 8 -21.77 20.62 31.35
C ASN A 8 -21.79 20.43 29.83
N ARG A 9 -21.04 21.23 29.05
CA ARG A 9 -21.04 21.12 27.58
C ARG A 9 -19.82 20.43 26.97
N LEU A 10 -18.80 20.08 27.76
CA LEU A 10 -17.52 19.54 27.25
C LEU A 10 -17.46 18.00 27.20
N ILE A 11 -18.29 17.32 27.99
CA ILE A 11 -18.29 15.85 28.07
C ILE A 11 -18.85 15.19 26.79
N PRO A 12 -19.96 15.65 26.16
CA PRO A 12 -20.48 14.99 24.97
C PRO A 12 -19.59 15.19 23.72
N THR A 13 -18.80 16.27 23.66
CA THR A 13 -17.90 16.56 22.53
C THR A 13 -16.67 15.67 22.51
N LEU A 14 -16.13 15.28 23.67
CA LEU A 14 -14.99 14.34 23.76
C LEU A 14 -15.39 12.91 23.41
N ILE A 15 -16.62 12.49 23.71
CA ILE A 15 -17.15 11.18 23.31
C ILE A 15 -17.39 11.14 21.79
N ALA A 16 -17.86 12.23 21.19
CA ALA A 16 -18.01 12.34 19.73
C ALA A 16 -16.66 12.31 18.98
N LEU A 17 -15.59 12.84 19.58
CA LEU A 17 -14.24 12.78 19.01
C LEU A 17 -13.62 11.38 19.14
N GLY A 18 -13.87 10.68 20.25
CA GLY A 18 -13.41 9.30 20.47
C GLY A 18 -14.12 8.26 19.58
N LEU A 19 -15.40 8.49 19.25
CA LEU A 19 -16.16 7.65 18.31
C LEU A 19 -15.90 7.99 16.83
N LEU A 20 -15.20 9.07 16.50
CA LEU A 20 -14.77 9.38 15.13
C LEU A 20 -13.47 8.65 14.72
N VAL A 21 -12.89 7.86 15.63
CA VAL A 21 -12.00 6.72 15.28
C VAL A 21 -12.84 5.51 14.87
N ALA A 22 -14.10 5.73 14.45
CA ALA A 22 -14.90 4.78 13.71
C ALA A 22 -14.15 4.42 12.43
N VAL A 23 -13.44 3.31 12.50
CA VAL A 23 -13.57 2.22 11.52
C VAL A 23 -13.59 2.79 10.10
N SER A 24 -12.44 3.30 9.66
CA SER A 24 -12.16 3.39 8.24
C SER A 24 -12.04 1.95 7.73
N ILE A 25 -13.17 1.27 7.56
CA ILE A 25 -13.26 0.15 6.63
C ILE A 25 -12.87 0.77 5.30
N ARG A 26 -11.59 0.64 4.93
CA ARG A 26 -11.18 0.84 3.55
C ARG A 26 -12.07 -0.12 2.77
N ALA A 27 -13.02 0.43 2.01
CA ALA A 27 -13.79 -0.35 1.06
C ALA A 27 -12.76 -1.13 0.23
N THR A 28 -12.91 -2.45 0.15
CA THR A 28 -12.11 -3.29 -0.75
C THR A 28 -12.17 -2.65 -2.13
N GLY A 29 -11.02 -2.22 -2.62
CA GLY A 29 -10.94 -1.55 -3.92
C GLY A 29 -11.12 -2.60 -5.01
N THR A 30 -11.93 -2.30 -6.02
CA THR A 30 -11.83 -2.98 -7.32
C THR A 30 -10.95 -2.14 -8.20
N GLY A 31 -10.02 -2.77 -8.91
CA GLY A 31 -9.18 -2.05 -9.84
C GLY A 31 -8.49 -2.95 -10.84
N GLU A 32 -7.89 -2.29 -11.83
CA GLU A 32 -7.18 -2.92 -12.91
C GLU A 32 -5.97 -2.05 -13.31
N VAL A 33 -4.83 -2.70 -13.55
CA VAL A 33 -3.65 -2.05 -14.13
C VAL A 33 -3.08 -2.87 -15.27
N LEU A 34 -2.41 -2.16 -16.18
CA LEU A 34 -1.68 -2.76 -17.28
C LEU A 34 -0.22 -2.95 -16.88
N LEU A 35 0.31 -4.13 -17.18
CA LEU A 35 1.65 -4.55 -16.81
C LEU A 35 2.58 -4.48 -18.02
N THR A 36 3.76 -3.89 -17.82
CA THR A 36 4.83 -3.77 -18.80
C THR A 36 6.08 -4.48 -18.30
N PHE A 37 6.72 -5.23 -19.18
CA PHE A 37 7.91 -6.00 -18.84
C PHE A 37 9.16 -5.20 -19.20
N HIS A 38 10.07 -5.09 -18.24
CA HIS A 38 11.36 -4.48 -18.44
C HIS A 38 12.44 -5.55 -18.26
N ALA A 39 13.33 -5.64 -19.25
CA ALA A 39 14.59 -6.34 -19.08
C ALA A 39 15.47 -5.44 -18.21
N GLU A 40 15.56 -5.73 -16.92
CA GLU A 40 16.45 -5.00 -16.02
C GLU A 40 17.72 -5.80 -15.74
N PRO A 41 18.88 -5.14 -15.61
CA PRO A 41 20.12 -5.81 -15.23
C PRO A 41 20.04 -6.30 -13.77
N ALA A 42 20.80 -7.36 -13.47
CA ALA A 42 20.91 -8.02 -12.15
C ALA A 42 20.85 -7.13 -10.88
N PRO A 43 21.43 -5.91 -10.80
CA PRO A 43 21.33 -5.05 -9.61
C PRO A 43 19.89 -4.69 -9.17
N ALA A 44 18.91 -4.76 -10.07
CA ALA A 44 17.51 -4.51 -9.73
C ALA A 44 16.85 -5.64 -8.91
N LEU A 45 17.50 -6.79 -8.81
CA LEU A 45 17.03 -7.94 -8.03
C LEU A 45 17.32 -7.82 -6.52
N SER A 46 17.99 -6.74 -6.10
CA SER A 46 18.39 -6.48 -4.70
C SER A 46 17.22 -6.44 -3.70
N GLY A 47 15.99 -6.22 -4.17
CA GLY A 47 14.77 -6.28 -3.34
C GLY A 47 14.22 -7.69 -3.10
N TYR A 48 14.72 -8.71 -3.81
CA TYR A 48 14.26 -10.09 -3.72
C TYR A 48 15.23 -10.93 -2.88
N ARG A 49 14.71 -12.02 -2.29
CA ARG A 49 15.58 -13.00 -1.63
C ARG A 49 16.45 -13.66 -2.69
N ILE A 50 17.75 -13.84 -2.43
CA ILE A 50 18.75 -14.37 -3.37
C ILE A 50 19.28 -15.73 -2.89
N GLY A 51 19.36 -16.71 -3.79
CA GLY A 51 19.69 -18.10 -3.46
C GLY A 51 19.36 -19.08 -4.58
N LEU A 52 19.81 -20.32 -4.42
CA LEU A 52 19.72 -21.35 -5.45
C LEU A 52 18.29 -21.89 -5.51
N GLN A 53 17.57 -21.62 -6.61
CA GLN A 53 16.21 -22.11 -6.82
C GLN A 53 16.16 -23.27 -7.82
N GLU A 54 15.11 -24.08 -7.70
CA GLU A 54 14.77 -25.14 -8.63
C GLU A 54 14.57 -24.61 -10.06
N PHE A 55 15.13 -25.35 -11.00
CA PHE A 55 15.41 -24.96 -12.38
C PHE A 55 14.18 -24.45 -13.15
N VAL A 56 14.22 -23.19 -13.60
CA VAL A 56 13.26 -22.66 -14.59
C VAL A 56 13.60 -23.26 -15.96
N SER A 57 12.60 -23.82 -16.66
CA SER A 57 12.74 -24.34 -18.03
C SER A 57 13.42 -23.32 -18.95
N PRO A 58 14.31 -23.70 -19.89
CA PRO A 58 14.96 -22.77 -20.81
C PRO A 58 13.99 -22.03 -21.75
N THR A 59 12.75 -22.51 -21.87
CA THR A 59 11.70 -21.89 -22.68
C THR A 59 10.87 -20.85 -21.93
N GLN A 60 11.06 -20.72 -20.62
CA GLN A 60 10.28 -19.85 -19.75
C GLN A 60 11.20 -18.90 -18.98
N ALA A 61 10.67 -17.71 -18.71
CA ALA A 61 11.22 -16.79 -17.74
C ALA A 61 10.24 -16.67 -16.56
N VAL A 62 10.74 -16.13 -15.44
CA VAL A 62 9.94 -15.78 -14.27
C VAL A 62 9.82 -14.27 -14.22
N ALA A 63 8.59 -13.80 -14.34
CA ALA A 63 8.24 -12.40 -14.14
C ALA A 63 8.06 -12.13 -12.64
N LEU A 64 8.68 -11.05 -12.17
CA LEU A 64 8.63 -10.60 -10.78
C LEU A 64 7.92 -9.26 -10.72
N LEU A 65 6.85 -9.18 -9.93
CA LEU A 65 6.06 -7.96 -9.73
C LEU A 65 5.97 -7.68 -8.24
N ARG A 66 6.35 -6.46 -7.84
CA ARG A 66 5.95 -5.89 -6.54
C ARG A 66 4.81 -4.93 -6.80
N PHE A 67 3.61 -5.18 -6.29
CA PHE A 67 2.45 -4.32 -6.50
C PHE A 67 2.05 -3.61 -5.20
N ASN A 68 2.03 -2.28 -5.22
CA ASN A 68 1.74 -1.42 -4.06
C ASN A 68 0.97 -0.14 -4.44
N ASP A 69 -0.05 -0.25 -5.30
CA ASP A 69 -0.93 0.86 -5.67
C ASP A 69 -1.75 1.35 -4.45
N ALA A 70 -1.96 2.66 -4.33
CA ALA A 70 -2.68 3.25 -3.20
C ALA A 70 -4.15 2.77 -3.07
N ARG A 71 -4.75 2.37 -4.20
CA ARG A 71 -6.11 1.81 -4.31
C ARG A 71 -6.15 0.30 -4.11
N PHE A 72 -4.99 -0.35 -4.02
CA PHE A 72 -4.89 -1.78 -3.77
C PHE A 72 -5.19 -2.07 -2.31
N ALA A 73 -6.33 -2.73 -2.08
CA ALA A 73 -6.75 -3.23 -0.79
C ALA A 73 -7.70 -4.40 -1.01
N VAL A 74 -7.24 -5.61 -0.70
CA VAL A 74 -8.02 -6.84 -0.83
C VAL A 74 -7.98 -7.66 0.45
N SER A 75 -8.97 -8.52 0.69
CA SER A 75 -9.01 -9.36 1.88
C SER A 75 -7.98 -10.49 1.85
N GLY A 76 -7.57 -10.92 0.65
CA GLY A 76 -6.70 -12.06 0.47
C GLY A 76 -6.22 -12.20 -0.98
N PRO A 77 -5.26 -13.11 -1.23
CA PRO A 77 -4.70 -13.33 -2.56
C PRO A 77 -5.74 -13.83 -3.57
N GLU A 78 -6.79 -14.53 -3.13
CA GLU A 78 -7.86 -15.02 -4.00
C GLU A 78 -8.61 -13.91 -4.76
N GLN A 79 -8.51 -12.67 -4.29
CA GLN A 79 -9.10 -11.48 -4.89
C GLN A 79 -8.17 -10.77 -5.89
N VAL A 80 -7.06 -11.40 -6.31
CA VAL A 80 -6.08 -10.82 -7.24
C VAL A 80 -5.85 -11.77 -8.42
N SER A 81 -6.26 -11.39 -9.62
CA SER A 81 -6.06 -12.22 -10.82
C SER A 81 -5.11 -11.56 -11.79
N LEU A 82 -4.25 -12.39 -12.39
CA LEU A 82 -3.36 -12.01 -13.46
C LEU A 82 -3.90 -12.58 -14.77
N PHE A 83 -3.90 -11.77 -15.84
CA PHE A 83 -4.33 -12.20 -17.17
C PHE A 83 -3.22 -11.98 -18.19
N SER A 84 -3.08 -12.95 -19.09
CA SER A 84 -2.22 -12.88 -20.26
C SER A 84 -2.77 -11.87 -21.28
N PRO A 85 -1.96 -11.51 -22.31
CA PRO A 85 -2.43 -10.70 -23.43
C PRO A 85 -3.66 -11.28 -24.14
N ASP A 86 -3.81 -12.60 -24.13
CA ASP A 86 -4.94 -13.33 -24.71
C ASP A 86 -6.12 -13.45 -23.73
N ASN A 87 -6.12 -12.66 -22.64
CA ASN A 87 -7.12 -12.65 -21.57
C ASN A 87 -7.29 -14.01 -20.88
N THR A 88 -6.24 -14.85 -20.90
CA THR A 88 -6.22 -16.13 -20.20
C THR A 88 -5.71 -15.91 -18.78
N PRO A 89 -6.36 -16.46 -17.74
CA PRO A 89 -5.86 -16.34 -16.36
C PRO A 89 -4.50 -17.04 -16.24
N ILE A 90 -3.57 -16.37 -15.57
CA ILE A 90 -2.22 -16.87 -15.29
C ILE A 90 -2.12 -17.21 -13.82
N GLU A 91 -1.63 -18.41 -13.53
CA GLU A 91 -1.25 -18.77 -12.17
C GLU A 91 -0.01 -17.99 -11.74
N TYR A 92 -0.08 -17.39 -10.55
CA TYR A 92 1.08 -16.76 -9.91
C TYR A 92 1.43 -17.44 -8.60
N TRP A 93 2.67 -17.21 -8.19
CA TRP A 93 3.23 -17.63 -6.92
C TRP A 93 3.31 -16.43 -5.98
N LEU A 94 2.96 -16.68 -4.72
CA LEU A 94 3.03 -15.70 -3.65
C LEU A 94 3.79 -16.32 -2.47
N ASP A 95 4.79 -15.61 -1.96
CA ASP A 95 5.30 -15.89 -0.61
C ASP A 95 4.40 -15.15 0.39
N PRO A 96 3.75 -15.83 1.34
CA PRO A 96 2.97 -15.14 2.38
C PRO A 96 3.77 -14.05 3.12
N ALA A 97 5.08 -14.21 3.26
CA ALA A 97 5.95 -13.24 3.91
C ALA A 97 6.17 -11.96 3.09
N ASP A 98 5.86 -11.97 1.79
CA ASP A 98 5.96 -10.82 0.88
C ASP A 98 4.61 -10.10 0.68
N ALA A 99 3.57 -10.50 1.41
CA ALA A 99 2.28 -9.79 1.46
C ALA A 99 2.21 -8.91 2.70
N THR A 100 2.07 -7.59 2.49
CA THR A 100 1.87 -6.63 3.58
C THR A 100 0.38 -6.46 3.84
N THR A 101 -0.03 -6.66 5.09
CA THR A 101 -1.42 -6.49 5.54
C THR A 101 -1.52 -5.34 6.52
N GLU A 102 -2.42 -4.41 6.25
CA GLU A 102 -2.76 -3.28 7.11
C GLU A 102 -4.27 -3.26 7.33
N PHE A 103 -4.70 -3.08 8.59
CA PHE A 103 -6.13 -3.02 8.95
C PHE A 103 -6.95 -4.22 8.45
N GLY A 104 -6.34 -5.41 8.40
CA GLY A 104 -6.98 -6.64 7.92
C GLY A 104 -7.13 -6.74 6.40
N SER A 105 -6.54 -5.81 5.65
CA SER A 105 -6.50 -5.83 4.18
C SER A 105 -5.06 -5.94 3.70
N MET A 106 -4.85 -6.73 2.66
CA MET A 106 -3.59 -6.81 1.93
C MET A 106 -3.45 -5.56 1.04
N VAL A 107 -2.40 -4.76 1.31
CA VAL A 107 -2.17 -3.43 0.69
C VAL A 107 -0.90 -3.38 -0.18
N SER A 108 -0.08 -4.44 -0.12
CA SER A 108 1.07 -4.61 -1.00
C SER A 108 1.36 -6.10 -1.13
N ILE A 109 1.76 -6.54 -2.32
CA ILE A 109 2.14 -7.93 -2.58
C ILE A 109 3.37 -8.00 -3.48
N ARG A 110 4.13 -9.09 -3.35
CA ARG A 110 5.07 -9.50 -4.38
C ARG A 110 4.65 -10.84 -4.95
N LEU A 111 4.60 -10.90 -6.26
CA LEU A 111 4.16 -12.09 -6.99
C LEU A 111 5.17 -12.44 -8.07
N ALA A 112 5.28 -13.73 -8.32
CA ALA A 112 6.12 -14.29 -9.37
C ALA A 112 5.26 -15.16 -10.28
N PHE A 113 5.46 -15.10 -11.60
CA PHE A 113 4.68 -15.92 -12.53
C PHE A 113 5.50 -16.28 -13.77
N HIS A 114 5.11 -17.39 -14.40
CA HIS A 114 5.78 -17.84 -15.61
C HIS A 114 5.33 -17.03 -16.82
N VAL A 115 6.30 -16.70 -17.65
CA VAL A 115 6.13 -16.01 -18.92
C VAL A 115 7.03 -16.68 -19.97
N PRO A 116 6.69 -16.58 -21.26
CA PRO A 116 7.60 -17.03 -22.32
C PRO A 116 8.96 -16.34 -22.18
N ALA A 117 10.06 -17.05 -22.42
CA ALA A 117 11.41 -16.45 -22.34
C ALA A 117 11.57 -15.26 -23.32
N THR A 118 10.90 -15.35 -24.46
CA THR A 118 10.77 -14.30 -25.47
C THR A 118 9.50 -13.49 -25.25
N ILE A 119 9.52 -12.53 -24.32
CA ILE A 119 8.45 -11.55 -24.19
C ILE A 119 8.73 -10.42 -25.17
N PRO A 120 7.82 -10.07 -26.08
CA PRO A 120 7.98 -8.92 -26.95
C PRO A 120 8.05 -7.64 -26.11
N THR A 121 9.10 -6.85 -26.30
CA THR A 121 9.32 -5.59 -25.58
C THR A 121 8.39 -4.46 -26.03
N ASN A 122 7.64 -4.65 -27.13
CA ASN A 122 6.66 -3.71 -27.73
C ASN A 122 5.90 -4.38 -28.90
N PRO A 123 4.69 -3.92 -29.28
CA PRO A 123 3.49 -3.73 -28.48
C PRO A 123 2.56 -4.95 -28.64
N VAL A 124 2.56 -5.84 -27.65
CA VAL A 124 1.54 -6.89 -27.48
C VAL A 124 0.53 -6.37 -26.45
N PRO A 125 -0.76 -6.77 -26.50
CA PRO A 125 -1.70 -6.44 -25.44
C PRO A 125 -1.05 -6.67 -24.07
N PRO A 126 -1.08 -5.69 -23.17
CA PRO A 126 -0.36 -5.80 -21.91
C PRO A 126 -0.99 -6.90 -21.06
N TYR A 127 -0.16 -7.53 -20.23
CA TYR A 127 -0.66 -8.39 -19.17
C TYR A 127 -1.48 -7.50 -18.21
N ARG A 128 -2.52 -8.05 -17.60
CA ARG A 128 -3.42 -7.28 -16.75
C ARG A 128 -3.43 -7.85 -15.34
N LEU A 129 -3.32 -6.97 -14.35
CA LEU A 129 -3.58 -7.31 -12.96
C LEU A 129 -4.93 -6.72 -12.58
N VAL A 130 -5.84 -7.57 -12.15
CA VAL A 130 -7.19 -7.19 -11.72
C VAL A 130 -7.35 -7.59 -10.26
N TRP A 131 -7.95 -6.73 -9.45
CA TRP A 131 -8.25 -7.05 -8.05
C TRP A 131 -9.64 -6.59 -7.65
N GLY A 132 -10.23 -7.25 -6.66
CA GLY A 132 -11.53 -6.90 -6.11
C GLY A 132 -12.30 -8.09 -5.54
N PRO A 133 -13.43 -7.86 -4.86
CA PRO A 133 -14.23 -8.90 -4.20
C PRO A 133 -14.79 -9.95 -5.16
N ASP A 134 -15.06 -9.54 -6.41
CA ASP A 134 -15.60 -10.40 -7.47
C ASP A 134 -14.52 -11.17 -8.23
N THR A 135 -13.24 -10.83 -7.99
CA THR A 135 -12.10 -11.48 -8.62
C THR A 135 -11.87 -12.87 -8.00
N ARG A 136 -11.49 -13.82 -8.85
CA ARG A 136 -11.14 -15.19 -8.44
C ARG A 136 -9.81 -15.57 -9.09
N ALA A 137 -8.80 -15.64 -8.25
CA ALA A 137 -7.43 -15.95 -8.64
C ALA A 137 -7.17 -17.45 -8.77
N THR A 138 -6.23 -17.81 -9.62
CA THR A 138 -5.50 -19.09 -9.52
C THR A 138 -4.11 -18.76 -9.02
N PHE A 139 -3.73 -19.27 -7.84
CA PHE A 139 -2.44 -18.98 -7.25
C PHE A 139 -1.91 -20.16 -6.44
N THR A 140 -0.59 -20.20 -6.30
CA THR A 140 0.10 -21.15 -5.42
C THR A 140 0.89 -20.39 -4.36
N LEU A 141 0.67 -20.73 -3.09
CA LEU A 141 1.50 -20.26 -2.00
C LEU A 141 2.84 -20.99 -2.04
N ARG A 142 3.92 -20.25 -2.22
CA ARG A 142 5.28 -20.78 -2.28
C ARG A 142 6.13 -20.04 -1.26
N PRO A 143 6.18 -20.47 0.01
CA PRO A 143 6.97 -19.79 1.03
C PRO A 143 8.46 -19.87 0.69
N GLY A 144 9.17 -18.76 0.84
CA GLY A 144 10.62 -18.72 0.73
C GLY A 144 11.16 -18.95 -0.68
N TRP A 145 10.45 -18.55 -1.73
CA TRP A 145 11.04 -18.55 -3.07
C TRP A 145 12.19 -17.55 -3.16
N ILE A 146 13.18 -17.89 -3.98
CA ILE A 146 14.46 -17.19 -4.02
C ILE A 146 14.89 -17.01 -5.48
N VAL A 147 15.51 -15.89 -5.80
CA VAL A 147 16.03 -15.57 -7.13
C VAL A 147 17.47 -16.05 -7.24
N ASP A 148 17.79 -16.82 -8.29
CA ASP A 148 19.15 -17.27 -8.58
C ASP A 148 19.97 -16.13 -9.21
N PRO A 149 20.98 -15.57 -8.52
CA PRO A 149 21.77 -14.47 -9.05
C PRO A 149 22.68 -14.91 -10.21
N GLY A 150 22.93 -16.22 -10.36
CA GLY A 150 23.72 -16.77 -11.45
C GLY A 150 22.98 -16.80 -12.79
N ARG A 151 21.67 -16.52 -12.82
CA ARG A 151 20.83 -16.59 -14.02
C ARG A 151 19.89 -15.39 -14.15
N PRO A 152 20.41 -14.14 -14.18
CA PRO A 152 19.57 -12.95 -14.25
C PRO A 152 18.67 -12.92 -15.50
N ASP A 153 19.13 -13.52 -16.61
CA ASP A 153 18.39 -13.59 -17.87
C ASP A 153 17.12 -14.45 -17.80
N HIS A 154 16.93 -15.23 -16.73
CA HIS A 154 15.71 -16.00 -16.51
C HIS A 154 14.62 -15.18 -15.80
N TYR A 155 14.95 -14.00 -15.28
CA TYR A 155 14.02 -13.16 -14.54
C TYR A 155 13.64 -11.91 -15.35
N ARG A 156 12.39 -11.47 -15.21
CA ARG A 156 11.88 -10.23 -15.81
C ARG A 156 11.24 -9.40 -14.71
N ILE A 157 11.54 -8.10 -14.66
CA ILE A 157 10.86 -7.21 -13.72
C ILE A 157 9.64 -6.62 -14.41
N VAL A 158 8.52 -6.68 -13.73
CA VAL A 158 7.26 -6.14 -14.20
C VAL A 158 7.02 -4.81 -13.52
N ARG A 159 6.71 -3.80 -14.31
CA ARG A 159 6.20 -2.51 -13.85
C ARG A 159 4.75 -2.39 -14.27
N TRP A 160 3.98 -1.57 -13.56
CA TRP A 160 2.59 -1.30 -13.91
C TRP A 160 2.42 0.18 -14.20
N HIS A 161 1.49 0.48 -15.10
CA HIS A 161 1.07 1.82 -15.40
C HIS A 161 -0.40 1.95 -15.02
N ASP A 162 -0.74 3.06 -14.36
CA ASP A 162 -2.14 3.39 -14.11
C ASP A 162 -2.78 3.83 -15.44
N PRO A 163 -3.77 3.10 -15.98
CA PRO A 163 -4.46 3.52 -17.20
C PRO A 163 -5.24 4.84 -17.01
N ALA A 164 -5.50 5.25 -15.77
CA ALA A 164 -6.21 6.50 -15.45
C ALA A 164 -5.41 7.78 -15.73
N GLY A 165 -4.15 7.66 -16.18
CA GLY A 165 -3.40 8.76 -16.77
C GLY A 165 -2.59 9.56 -15.75
N ASP A 166 -1.32 9.76 -16.12
CA ASP A 166 -0.46 10.94 -16.00
C ASP A 166 -1.01 12.20 -15.29
N SER A 167 -1.58 12.04 -14.10
CA SER A 167 -1.77 13.17 -13.22
C SER A 167 -0.39 13.49 -12.70
N ASP A 168 0.18 14.58 -13.21
CA ASP A 168 1.40 15.28 -12.78
C ASP A 168 1.32 15.78 -11.31
N GLY A 169 0.49 15.14 -10.49
CA GLY A 169 0.56 15.20 -9.05
C GLY A 169 1.71 14.29 -8.63
N GLN A 170 2.89 14.87 -8.47
CA GLN A 170 3.89 14.33 -7.54
C GLN A 170 3.21 14.14 -6.19
N LEU A 171 2.65 12.94 -5.98
CA LEU A 171 2.25 12.49 -4.67
C LEU A 171 3.55 12.36 -3.89
N ALA A 172 3.89 13.42 -3.17
CA ALA A 172 4.75 13.34 -2.01
C ALA A 172 4.04 12.42 -1.01
N SER A 173 4.18 11.11 -1.24
CA SER A 173 3.86 10.09 -0.25
C SER A 173 4.82 10.33 0.89
N ILE A 174 4.34 11.03 1.92
CA ILE A 174 4.93 10.93 3.24
C ILE A 174 4.66 9.49 3.66
N GLU A 175 5.59 8.60 3.34
CA GLU A 175 5.65 7.28 3.94
C GLU A 175 5.90 7.53 5.43
N VAL A 176 4.81 7.68 6.19
CA VAL A 176 4.86 7.61 7.64
C VAL A 176 5.16 6.15 7.90
N ILE A 177 6.46 5.82 7.98
CA ILE A 177 6.94 4.57 8.57
C ILE A 177 6.53 4.65 10.04
N ALA A 178 5.25 4.36 10.30
CA ALA A 178 4.79 3.98 11.60
C ALA A 178 5.38 2.58 11.81
N ASP A 179 6.65 2.57 12.21
CA ASP A 179 7.32 1.37 12.65
C ASP A 179 6.43 0.75 13.74
N SER A 180 5.78 -0.37 13.41
CA SER A 180 4.92 -1.09 14.36
C SER A 180 5.76 -1.68 15.51
N HIS A 181 7.09 -1.66 15.39
CA HIS A 181 8.06 -1.93 16.46
C HIS A 181 8.58 -0.68 17.17
N ALA A 182 8.16 0.54 16.80
CA ALA A 182 8.33 1.74 17.62
C ALA A 182 7.34 1.69 18.80
N GLY A 183 7.53 0.69 19.67
CA GLY A 183 6.75 0.48 20.87
C GLY A 183 6.78 1.72 21.75
N LEU A 184 5.66 2.02 22.41
CA LEU A 184 5.38 2.96 23.52
C LEU A 184 6.11 4.33 23.58
N TYR A 185 7.40 4.42 23.29
CA TYR A 185 8.23 5.61 23.21
C TYR A 185 7.76 6.62 22.14
N SER A 186 7.24 6.18 20.99
CA SER A 186 6.68 7.10 19.97
C SER A 186 5.46 7.86 20.49
N LEU A 187 4.61 7.19 21.28
CA LEU A 187 3.46 7.78 21.95
C LEU A 187 3.88 8.87 22.95
N TRP A 188 4.97 8.64 23.68
CA TRP A 188 5.55 9.62 24.62
C TRP A 188 6.07 10.88 23.95
N TYR A 189 6.51 10.81 22.69
CA TYR A 189 6.91 12.00 21.93
C TYR A 189 5.71 12.82 21.41
N LEU A 190 4.58 12.16 21.15
CA LEU A 190 3.35 12.84 20.68
C LEU A 190 2.62 13.58 21.82
N VAL A 191 2.67 13.08 23.05
CA VAL A 191 2.02 13.71 24.21
C VAL A 191 2.44 15.17 24.44
N PRO A 192 3.74 15.53 24.55
CA PRO A 192 4.14 16.92 24.80
C PRO A 192 3.80 17.85 23.63
N MET A 193 3.89 17.36 22.38
CA MET A 193 3.44 18.11 21.20
C MET A 193 1.92 18.40 21.27
N SER A 194 1.13 17.40 21.65
CA SER A 194 -0.33 17.54 21.81
C SER A 194 -0.68 18.56 22.90
N ILE A 195 0.01 18.53 24.04
CA ILE A 195 -0.17 19.48 25.14
C ILE A 195 0.13 20.92 24.68
N LEU A 196 1.23 21.12 23.93
CA LEU A 196 1.57 22.41 23.34
C LEU A 196 0.47 22.93 22.43
N PHE A 197 -0.06 22.10 21.54
CA PHE A 197 -1.18 22.49 20.67
C PHE A 197 -2.45 22.85 21.46
N ILE A 198 -2.78 22.10 22.50
CA ILE A 198 -3.94 22.39 23.36
C ILE A 198 -3.75 23.74 24.06
N LEU A 199 -2.57 23.99 24.64
CA LEU A 199 -2.26 25.26 25.32
C LEU A 199 -2.31 26.46 24.37
N LEU A 200 -1.76 26.32 23.17
CA LEU A 200 -1.82 27.36 22.14
C LEU A 200 -3.27 27.64 21.71
N THR A 201 -4.09 26.60 21.59
CA THR A 201 -5.50 26.73 21.26
C THR A 201 -6.27 27.51 22.34
N ILE A 202 -6.08 27.14 23.61
CA ILE A 202 -6.70 27.82 24.75
C ILE A 202 -6.26 29.29 24.81
N ARG A 203 -4.96 29.56 24.66
CA ARG A 203 -4.43 30.93 24.64
C ARG A 203 -5.04 31.77 23.52
N LYS A 204 -5.15 31.21 22.32
CA LYS A 204 -5.74 31.90 21.16
C LYS A 204 -7.21 32.23 21.40
N MET A 205 -7.96 31.33 22.02
CA MET A 205 -9.37 31.60 22.39
C MET A 205 -9.47 32.74 23.40
N HIS A 206 -8.60 32.79 24.42
CA HIS A 206 -8.63 33.89 25.41
C HIS A 206 -8.21 35.25 24.85
N HIS A 207 -7.22 35.33 23.95
CA HIS A 207 -6.82 36.61 23.33
C HIS A 207 -7.74 37.06 22.19
N GLY A 208 -8.62 36.19 21.68
CA GLY A 208 -9.65 36.58 20.72
C GLY A 208 -10.71 37.51 21.30
N ASP A 209 -10.95 37.42 22.62
CA ASP A 209 -11.98 38.20 23.31
C ASP A 209 -11.53 39.65 23.59
N ASP A 210 -10.23 39.90 23.73
CA ASP A 210 -9.66 41.23 24.03
C ASP A 210 -9.66 42.16 22.79
N ALA A 211 -9.81 41.63 21.58
CA ALA A 211 -9.79 42.40 20.35
C ALA A 211 -11.15 43.03 19.96
N VAL A 212 -12.22 42.75 20.71
CA VAL A 212 -13.60 43.14 20.32
C VAL A 212 -14.12 44.41 21.01
N ASN A 213 -13.43 44.93 22.05
CA ASN A 213 -13.82 46.19 22.70
C ASN A 213 -12.71 47.24 22.60
N PRO A 214 -12.70 48.10 21.56
CA PRO A 214 -11.86 49.29 21.59
C PRO A 214 -12.32 50.20 22.74
N PRO A 215 -11.40 50.80 23.53
CA PRO A 215 -11.77 51.77 24.54
C PRO A 215 -12.44 52.98 23.88
N ALA A 216 -13.59 53.37 24.42
CA ALA A 216 -14.36 54.56 24.03
C ALA A 216 -13.68 55.86 24.49
#